data_AF-A0A661T8T4-F1
#
_entry.id   AF-A0A661T8T4-F1
#
_cell.length_a   1.000
_cell.length_b   1.000
_cell.length_c   1.000
_cell.angle_alpha   90.00
_cell.angle_beta   90.00
_cell.angle_gamma   90.00
#
_symmetry.space_group_name_H-M   'P 1'
#
loop_
_entity.id
_entity.type
_entity.pdbx_description
1 polymer ?
#
loop_
_entity_poly.entity_id
_entity_poly.type
_entity_poly.pdbx_seq_one_letter_code
_entity_poly.pdbx_strand_id
1 'polypeptide(L)'
;MMTDGANTVIWEGEYRPFGEAGVNPHSGVENNLRFPGQYYDDETGLHYNYHRYYDPGTGRYLTPDPIGLAGGIDLFAYVGNNPLNKIDHFGLREFEMKIWCKIQVLKS
;
A
#
# COMPACT_ATOMS: atom_id res chain seq x y z
N MET A 1 2.75 -3.68 -12.66
CA MET A 1 3.61 -4.12 -13.77
C MET A 1 4.68 -3.06 -14.06
N MET A 2 5.85 -3.49 -14.51
CA MET A 2 6.95 -2.65 -14.99
C MET A 2 7.40 -3.18 -16.35
N THR A 3 7.70 -2.28 -17.29
CA THR A 3 8.14 -2.63 -18.64
C THR A 3 9.49 -2.00 -18.95
N ASP A 4 10.25 -2.62 -19.84
CA ASP A 4 11.46 -2.04 -20.41
C ASP A 4 11.15 -1.08 -21.58
N GLY A 5 12.20 -0.54 -22.22
CA GLY A 5 12.07 0.35 -23.39
C GLY A 5 11.55 -0.35 -24.66
N ALA A 6 11.47 -1.67 -24.67
CA ALA A 6 10.91 -2.47 -25.76
C ALA A 6 9.46 -2.92 -25.48
N ASN A 7 8.83 -2.40 -24.41
CA ASN A 7 7.50 -2.77 -23.92
C ASN A 7 7.37 -4.22 -23.45
N THR A 8 8.49 -4.88 -23.12
CA THR A 8 8.46 -6.21 -22.48
C THR A 8 8.21 -6.05 -21.00
N VAL A 9 7.29 -6.85 -20.43
CA VAL A 9 7.05 -6.88 -18.98
C VAL A 9 8.25 -7.52 -18.29
N ILE A 10 8.91 -6.75 -17.42
CA ILE A 10 10.10 -7.20 -16.67
C ILE A 10 9.79 -7.49 -15.20
N TRP A 11 8.69 -6.94 -14.68
CA TRP A 11 8.19 -7.24 -13.35
C TRP A 11 6.66 -7.15 -13.31
N GLU A 12 6.04 -8.10 -12.63
CA GLU A 12 4.61 -8.12 -12.40
C GLU A 12 4.31 -8.58 -10.98
N GLY A 13 3.35 -7.91 -10.34
CA GLY A 13 2.87 -8.27 -9.02
C GLY A 13 1.37 -8.04 -8.92
N GLU A 14 0.68 -9.01 -8.33
CA GLU A 14 -0.72 -8.95 -7.98
C GLU A 14 -0.85 -8.59 -6.50
N TYR A 15 -1.77 -7.67 -6.17
CA TYR A 15 -1.96 -7.21 -4.80
C TYR A 15 -3.32 -7.64 -4.27
N ARG A 16 -3.33 -8.27 -3.10
CA ARG A 16 -4.54 -8.47 -2.32
C ARG A 16 -5.03 -7.14 -1.72
N PRO A 17 -6.29 -7.05 -1.25
CA PRO A 17 -6.85 -5.78 -0.76
C PRO A 17 -6.02 -5.08 0.32
N PHE A 18 -5.32 -5.84 1.17
CA PHE A 18 -4.45 -5.31 2.23
C PHE A 18 -2.96 -5.22 1.83
N GLY A 19 -2.65 -5.32 0.55
CA GLY A 19 -1.31 -5.04 0.03
C GLY A 19 -0.36 -6.23 0.01
N GLU A 20 -0.80 -7.44 0.42
CA GLU A 20 -0.01 -8.65 0.22
C GLU A 20 0.24 -8.86 -1.28
N ALA A 21 1.52 -8.91 -1.65
CA ALA A 21 1.97 -8.94 -3.03
C ALA A 21 2.33 -10.37 -3.46
N GLY A 22 1.68 -10.90 -4.48
CA GLY A 22 2.12 -12.06 -5.23
C GLY A 22 2.94 -11.62 -6.43
N VAL A 23 4.26 -11.79 -6.39
CA VAL A 23 5.15 -11.47 -7.52
C VAL A 23 5.14 -12.62 -8.53
N ASN A 24 5.01 -12.29 -9.82
CA ASN A 24 5.07 -13.28 -10.88
C ASN A 24 6.47 -13.93 -10.90
N PRO A 25 6.58 -15.28 -10.84
CA PRO A 25 7.86 -15.97 -10.82
C PRO A 25 8.72 -15.77 -12.08
N HIS A 26 8.14 -15.26 -13.17
CA HIS A 26 8.86 -14.90 -14.40
C HIS A 26 9.41 -13.47 -14.40
N SER A 27 9.23 -12.71 -13.30
CA SER A 27 9.80 -11.37 -13.17
C SER A 27 11.33 -11.45 -13.22
N GLY A 28 11.94 -10.70 -14.14
CA GLY A 28 13.39 -10.69 -14.35
C GLY A 28 14.14 -9.66 -13.49
N VAL A 29 13.41 -8.81 -12.77
CA VAL A 29 13.96 -7.80 -11.85
C VAL A 29 13.22 -7.82 -10.53
N GLU A 30 13.87 -7.36 -9.47
CA GLU A 30 13.26 -7.19 -8.16
C GLU A 30 12.63 -5.79 -8.04
N ASN A 31 11.47 -5.71 -7.41
CA ASN A 31 10.82 -4.44 -7.06
C ASN A 31 10.19 -4.56 -5.68
N ASN A 32 10.75 -3.80 -4.73
CA ASN A 32 10.36 -3.82 -3.33
C ASN A 32 9.36 -2.72 -2.96
N LEU A 33 8.94 -1.90 -3.92
CA LEU A 33 7.84 -0.96 -3.69
C LEU A 33 6.52 -1.72 -3.50
N ARG A 34 5.72 -1.29 -2.53
CA ARG A 34 4.40 -1.85 -2.19
C ARG A 34 3.33 -0.76 -2.30
N PHE A 35 2.33 -0.77 -1.43
CA PHE A 35 1.36 0.34 -1.35
C PHE A 35 2.07 1.69 -1.10
N PRO A 36 1.42 2.83 -1.39
CA PRO A 36 2.05 4.14 -1.26
C PRO A 36 2.69 4.37 0.11
N GLY A 37 4.00 4.65 0.13
CA GLY A 37 4.79 4.83 1.35
C GLY A 37 5.46 3.56 1.89
N GLN A 38 5.15 2.38 1.32
CA GLN A 38 5.61 1.10 1.81
C GLN A 38 6.77 0.51 0.98
N TYR A 39 7.76 -0.02 1.70
CA TYR A 39 8.89 -0.77 1.15
C TYR A 39 8.90 -2.18 1.75
N TYR A 40 9.08 -3.19 0.90
CA TYR A 40 9.17 -4.59 1.32
C TYR A 40 10.52 -4.91 1.94
N ASP A 41 10.47 -5.45 3.14
CA ASP A 41 11.61 -5.96 3.89
C ASP A 41 11.65 -7.49 3.72
N ASP A 42 12.60 -8.00 2.95
CA ASP A 42 12.69 -9.42 2.57
C ASP A 42 13.03 -10.30 3.79
N GLU A 43 13.82 -9.77 4.72
CA GLU A 43 14.24 -10.48 5.92
C GLU A 43 13.07 -10.82 6.85
N THR A 44 12.03 -9.98 6.87
CA THR A 44 10.88 -10.13 7.76
C THR A 44 9.59 -10.49 7.03
N GLY A 45 9.52 -10.25 5.72
CA GLY A 45 8.30 -10.31 4.93
C GLY A 45 7.32 -9.16 5.22
N LEU A 46 7.71 -8.19 6.04
CA LEU A 46 6.89 -7.04 6.42
C LEU A 46 7.11 -5.87 5.47
N HIS A 47 6.23 -4.88 5.58
CA HIS A 47 6.33 -3.65 4.83
C HIS A 47 6.74 -2.51 5.77
N TYR A 48 7.92 -1.95 5.56
CA TYR A 48 8.33 -0.73 6.24
C TYR A 48 7.56 0.47 5.70
N ASN A 49 6.80 1.15 6.56
CA ASN A 49 6.04 2.35 6.24
C ASN A 49 6.49 3.51 7.15
N TYR A 50 7.71 4.01 6.91
CA TYR A 50 8.35 5.12 7.62
C TYR A 50 8.33 5.03 9.16
N HIS A 51 7.22 5.36 9.80
CA HIS A 51 7.09 5.34 11.26
C HIS A 51 6.72 3.97 11.83
N ARG A 52 6.24 3.03 10.99
CA ARG A 52 5.74 1.74 11.45
C ARG A 52 6.06 0.60 10.48
N TYR A 53 6.18 -0.61 11.03
CA TYR A 53 6.12 -1.84 10.25
C TYR A 53 4.67 -2.28 10.06
N TYR A 54 4.32 -2.66 8.84
CA TYR A 54 3.01 -3.13 8.42
C TYR A 54 3.07 -4.59 8.01
N ASP A 55 2.13 -5.37 8.52
CA ASP A 55 1.94 -6.77 8.15
C ASP A 55 0.78 -6.87 7.14
N PRO A 56 1.06 -7.13 5.87
CA PRO A 56 0.03 -7.25 4.84
C PRO A 56 -0.85 -8.49 4.99
N GLY A 57 -0.38 -9.53 5.68
CA GLY A 57 -1.14 -10.77 5.91
C GLY A 57 -2.24 -10.60 6.97
N THR A 58 -1.99 -9.77 7.98
CA THR A 58 -3.02 -9.39 8.97
C THR A 58 -3.75 -8.10 8.64
N GLY A 59 -3.20 -7.27 7.75
CA GLY A 59 -3.74 -5.96 7.41
C GLY A 59 -3.55 -4.91 8.50
N ARG A 60 -2.51 -5.05 9.34
CA ARG A 60 -2.29 -4.26 10.56
C ARG A 60 -0.87 -3.75 10.68
N TYR A 61 -0.70 -2.64 11.39
CA TYR A 61 0.61 -2.24 11.90
C TYR A 61 1.02 -3.09 13.10
N LEU A 62 2.32 -3.27 13.28
CA LEU A 62 2.87 -4.04 14.41
C LEU A 62 2.90 -3.25 15.71
N THR A 63 2.99 -1.93 15.60
CA THR A 63 3.09 -1.01 16.76
C THR A 63 1.90 -0.06 16.79
N PRO A 64 1.45 0.38 17.98
CA PRO A 64 0.44 1.43 18.10
C PRO A 64 0.87 2.70 17.37
N ASP A 65 -0.11 3.47 16.90
CA ASP A 65 0.13 4.75 16.24
C ASP A 65 0.90 5.73 17.15
N PRO A 66 2.08 6.25 16.72
CA PRO A 66 2.86 7.21 17.49
C PRO A 66 2.13 8.52 17.80
N ILE A 67 1.15 8.92 16.97
CA ILE A 67 0.33 10.12 17.23
C ILE A 67 -0.94 9.79 18.03
N GLY A 68 -1.09 8.55 18.47
CA GLY A 68 -2.19 8.07 19.30
C GLY A 68 -3.55 8.25 18.61
N LEU A 69 -4.54 8.69 19.37
CA LEU A 69 -5.92 8.83 18.89
C LEU A 69 -6.10 9.88 17.79
N ALA A 70 -5.08 10.71 17.51
CA ALA A 70 -5.10 11.63 16.37
C ALA A 70 -5.02 10.89 15.02
N GLY A 71 -4.48 9.67 14.99
CA GLY A 71 -4.45 8.80 13.81
C GLY A 71 -5.72 7.96 13.63
N GLY A 72 -6.52 7.81 14.69
CA GLY A 72 -7.75 7.03 14.70
C GLY A 72 -7.99 6.31 16.04
N ILE A 73 -9.18 5.73 16.21
CA ILE A 73 -9.54 4.99 17.43
C ILE A 73 -8.77 3.66 17.51
N ASP A 74 -8.55 3.01 16.37
CA ASP A 74 -7.80 1.77 16.27
C ASP A 74 -6.33 2.09 15.93
N LEU A 75 -5.47 1.98 16.95
CA LEU A 75 -4.06 2.36 16.85
C LEU A 75 -3.23 1.43 15.96
N PHE A 76 -3.77 0.27 15.57
CA PHE A 76 -3.09 -0.73 14.74
C PHE A 76 -3.69 -0.84 13.33
N ALA A 77 -4.82 -0.19 13.06
CA ALA A 77 -5.48 -0.26 11.77
C ALA A 77 -4.64 0.42 10.68
N TYR A 78 -4.55 -0.24 9.52
CA TYR A 78 -4.17 0.43 8.28
C TYR A 78 -5.42 1.08 7.69
N VAL A 79 -5.36 2.41 7.54
CA VAL A 79 -6.36 3.24 6.84
C VAL A 79 -7.83 2.97 7.16
N GLY A 80 -8.12 2.74 8.44
CA GLY A 80 -9.48 2.48 8.92
C GLY A 80 -10.13 1.26 8.27
N ASN A 81 -9.33 0.24 7.90
CA ASN A 81 -9.76 -0.96 7.18
C ASN A 81 -10.37 -0.68 5.79
N ASN A 82 -10.02 0.44 5.16
CA ASN A 82 -10.46 0.79 3.81
C ASN A 82 -9.29 1.01 2.83
N PRO A 83 -8.43 -0.01 2.61
CA PRO A 83 -7.22 0.11 1.79
C PRO A 83 -7.48 0.33 0.29
N LEU A 84 -8.72 0.10 -0.17
CA LEU A 84 -9.10 0.35 -1.55
C LEU A 84 -9.35 1.83 -1.85
N ASN A 85 -9.73 2.62 -0.83
CA ASN A 85 -10.09 4.03 -1.00
C ASN A 85 -9.15 4.99 -0.27
N LYS A 86 -8.27 4.48 0.59
CA LYS A 86 -7.41 5.28 1.45
C LYS A 86 -5.99 4.73 1.46
N ILE A 87 -5.05 5.62 1.73
CA ILE A 87 -3.61 5.34 1.79
C ILE A 87 -3.01 6.00 3.03
N ASP A 88 -1.86 5.52 3.50
CA ASP A 88 -1.11 6.13 4.60
C ASP A 88 0.36 6.23 4.22
N HIS A 89 0.77 7.40 3.72
CA HIS A 89 2.12 7.61 3.17
C HIS A 89 3.25 7.53 4.18
N PHE A 90 2.94 7.75 5.46
CA PHE A 90 3.96 7.92 6.50
C PHE A 90 3.81 6.88 7.62
N GLY A 91 2.77 6.06 7.59
CA GLY A 91 2.45 5.20 8.71
C GLY A 91 1.95 6.00 9.91
N LEU A 92 1.16 7.06 9.72
CA LEU A 92 0.64 7.90 10.81
C LEU A 92 -0.85 8.22 10.71
N ARG A 93 -1.39 8.36 9.50
CA ARG A 93 -2.82 8.67 9.32
C ARG A 93 -3.28 8.37 7.91
N GLU A 94 -4.55 8.07 7.80
CA GLU A 94 -5.19 7.85 6.50
C GLU A 94 -5.35 9.14 5.69
N PHE A 95 -5.20 8.99 4.38
CA PHE A 95 -5.52 9.97 3.36
C PHE A 95 -6.49 9.34 2.39
N GLU A 96 -7.59 10.02 2.12
CA GLU A 96 -8.56 9.59 1.12
C GLU A 96 -7.99 9.80 -0.28
N MET A 97 -7.99 8.73 -1.08
CA MET A 97 -7.69 8.84 -2.50
C MET A 97 -8.85 9.54 -3.19
N LYS A 98 -8.75 10.86 -3.37
CA LYS A 98 -9.66 11.57 -4.27
C LYS A 98 -9.41 11.09 -5.69
N ILE A 99 -10.25 10.19 -6.19
CA ILE A 99 -10.33 9.90 -7.61
C ILE A 99 -10.80 11.21 -8.28
N TRP A 100 -9.85 11.97 -8.83
CA TRP A 100 -10.11 13.14 -9.69
C TRP A 100 -10.69 12.75 -11.07
N CYS A 101 -11.32 11.59 -11.18
CA CYS A 101 -12.06 11.13 -12.34
C CYS A 101 -13.53 10.90 -11.96
N LYS A 102 -14.19 11.94 -11.43
CA LYS A 102 -15.57 12.16 -11.86
C LYS A 102 -15.46 12.85 -13.21
N ILE A 103 -15.56 12.07 -14.29
CA ILE A 103 -16.07 12.61 -15.54
C ILE A 103 -17.35 13.33 -15.14
N GLN A 104 -17.37 14.65 -15.27
CA GLN A 104 -18.61 15.41 -15.22
C GLN A 104 -19.43 14.95 -16.42
N VAL A 105 -20.14 13.84 -16.29
CA VAL A 105 -21.26 13.53 -17.18
C VAL A 105 -22.33 14.55 -16.79
N LEU A 106 -22.30 15.65 -17.53
CA LEU A 106 -23.37 16.57 -17.85
C LEU A 106 -24.61 16.42 -16.95
N LYS A 107 -24.74 17.33 -15.98
CA LYS A 107 -26.06 17.72 -15.52
C LYS A 107 -26.69 18.56 -16.64
N SER A 108 -27.56 17.94 -17.43
CA SER A 108 -28.66 18.64 -18.11
C SER A 108 -29.78 18.89 -17.12
#